data_AF-A0A1C3CV28-F1
#
_entry.id   AF-A0A1C3CV28-F1
#
_cell.length_a   1.000
_cell.length_b   1.000
_cell.length_c   1.000
_cell.angle_alpha   90.00
_cell.angle_beta   90.00
_cell.angle_gamma   90.00
#
_symmetry.space_group_name_H-M   'P 1'
#
loop_
_entity.id
_entity.type
_entity.pdbx_description
1 polymer ?
#
loop_
_entity_poly.entity_id
_entity_poly.type
_entity_poly.pdbx_seq_one_letter_code
_entity_poly.pdbx_strand_id
1 'polypeptide(L)'
;MALKAEIQKSKNISLWKEYKDAKGNVLAEFKIRGEAYKPYRVALERAQNQVASKGYNVSTASAEDKLYHELLLDATACHLIEDWKGVVFSENGKEAEQPCTPENAIKLLSMGDIGIAVWVFVKANAEQIQLEADQAKADALGKSQSSTDGMLETEA
;
A
#
# COMPACT_ATOMS: atom_id res chain seq x y z
N MET A 1 21.24 -0.96 -34.63
CA MET A 1 21.22 -0.93 -33.14
C MET A 1 19.76 -0.96 -32.71
N ALA A 2 19.39 -1.82 -31.76
CA ALA A 2 18.01 -1.93 -31.27
C ALA A 2 18.00 -1.87 -29.74
N LEU A 3 17.13 -1.00 -29.17
CA LEU A 3 16.90 -0.92 -27.74
C LEU A 3 16.09 -2.15 -27.31
N LYS A 4 16.72 -3.06 -26.56
CA LYS A 4 16.04 -4.23 -25.98
C LYS A 4 15.51 -3.84 -24.60
N ALA A 5 14.20 -3.62 -24.49
CA ALA A 5 13.52 -3.39 -23.22
C ALA A 5 12.84 -4.69 -22.77
N GLU A 6 13.24 -5.24 -21.63
CA GLU A 6 12.54 -6.37 -21.01
C GLU A 6 11.35 -5.87 -20.19
N ILE A 7 10.19 -6.49 -20.39
CA ILE A 7 9.01 -6.25 -19.54
C ILE A 7 9.26 -6.93 -18.20
N GLN A 8 9.72 -6.18 -17.21
CA GLN A 8 9.65 -6.64 -15.82
C GLN A 8 8.17 -6.79 -15.46
N LYS A 9 7.68 -8.03 -15.42
CA LYS A 9 6.42 -8.33 -14.72
C LYS A 9 6.61 -7.89 -13.28
N SER A 10 6.05 -6.75 -12.93
CA SER A 10 5.97 -6.28 -11.55
C SER A 10 5.29 -7.37 -10.74
N LYS A 11 6.06 -8.14 -9.96
CA LYS A 11 5.48 -8.98 -8.92
C LYS A 11 4.83 -8.00 -7.96
N ASN A 12 3.50 -7.86 -8.04
CA ASN A 12 2.74 -7.20 -7.00
C ASN A 12 2.96 -8.03 -5.74
N ILE A 13 3.77 -7.48 -4.84
CA ILE A 13 4.09 -8.07 -3.55
C ILE A 13 2.92 -7.77 -2.61
N SER A 14 2.26 -8.83 -2.17
CA SER A 14 1.12 -8.75 -1.28
C SER A 14 1.22 -9.86 -0.25
N LEU A 15 1.19 -9.51 1.04
CA LEU A 15 1.39 -10.45 2.14
C LEU A 15 0.28 -10.31 3.17
N TRP A 16 -0.15 -11.45 3.73
CA TRP A 16 -1.03 -11.48 4.88
C TRP A 16 -0.28 -11.06 6.15
N LYS A 17 -0.90 -10.16 6.92
CA LYS A 17 -0.37 -9.62 8.18
C LYS A 17 -1.45 -9.66 9.25
N GLU A 18 -1.08 -10.14 10.43
CA GLU A 18 -1.97 -10.25 11.58
C GLU A 18 -2.04 -8.90 12.32
N TYR A 19 -3.26 -8.37 12.47
CA TYR A 19 -3.54 -7.21 13.31
C TYR A 19 -3.86 -7.70 14.73
N LYS A 20 -3.06 -7.28 15.71
CA LYS A 20 -3.10 -7.80 17.08
C LYS A 20 -3.44 -6.71 18.09
N ASP A 21 -4.09 -7.11 19.17
CA ASP A 21 -4.23 -6.26 20.36
C ASP A 21 -2.93 -6.15 21.17
N ALA A 22 -2.92 -5.31 22.19
CA ALA A 22 -1.77 -5.14 23.09
C ALA A 22 -1.38 -6.41 23.87
N LYS A 23 -2.25 -7.43 23.91
CA LYS A 23 -2.02 -8.72 24.56
C LYS A 23 -1.52 -9.79 23.57
N GLY A 24 -1.42 -9.46 22.28
CA GLY A 24 -0.97 -10.36 21.23
C GLY A 24 -2.08 -11.21 20.61
N ASN A 25 -3.35 -10.98 20.96
CA ASN A 25 -4.47 -11.70 20.34
C ASN A 25 -4.70 -11.17 18.93
N VAL A 26 -4.85 -12.06 17.96
CA VAL A 26 -5.18 -11.70 16.58
C VAL A 26 -6.63 -11.25 16.52
N LEU A 27 -6.85 -10.01 16.13
CA LEU A 27 -8.18 -9.42 15.94
C LEU A 27 -8.66 -9.55 14.50
N ALA A 28 -7.75 -9.40 13.54
CA ALA A 28 -8.03 -9.50 12.11
C ALA A 28 -6.76 -9.85 11.33
N GLU A 29 -6.91 -10.31 10.09
CA GLU A 29 -5.82 -10.46 9.13
C GLU A 29 -6.05 -9.53 7.94
N PHE A 30 -5.02 -8.84 7.49
CA PHE A 30 -5.07 -8.02 6.29
C PHE A 30 -4.06 -8.51 5.27
N LYS A 31 -4.49 -8.68 4.03
CA LYS A 31 -3.60 -8.90 2.90
C LYS A 31 -3.19 -7.54 2.36
N ILE A 32 -1.93 -7.18 2.52
CA ILE A 32 -1.43 -5.82 2.30
C ILE A 32 -0.44 -5.81 1.13
N ARG A 33 -0.62 -4.86 0.21
CA ARG A 33 0.31 -4.62 -0.91
C ARG A 33 1.46 -3.70 -0.51
N GLY A 34 2.60 -3.86 -1.16
CA GLY A 34 3.71 -2.91 -1.06
C GLY A 34 3.33 -1.51 -1.56
N GLU A 35 3.89 -0.47 -0.94
CA GLU A 35 3.53 0.91 -1.26
C GLU A 35 3.94 1.41 -2.65
N ALA A 36 4.84 0.72 -3.36
CA ALA A 36 5.13 1.06 -4.75
C ALA A 36 4.03 0.59 -5.72
N TYR A 37 2.95 -0.02 -5.22
CA TYR A 37 1.81 -0.43 -6.03
C TYR A 37 1.25 0.77 -6.83
N LYS A 38 1.35 0.69 -8.16
CA LYS A 38 1.10 1.84 -9.04
C LYS A 38 -0.25 2.51 -8.81
N PRO A 39 -1.38 1.79 -8.68
CA PRO A 39 -2.67 2.42 -8.37
C PRO A 39 -2.66 3.24 -7.08
N TYR A 40 -1.98 2.78 -6.02
CA TYR A 40 -1.83 3.54 -4.78
C TYR A 40 -1.06 4.85 -5.01
N ARG A 41 0.08 4.80 -5.72
CA ARG A 41 0.86 6.00 -6.05
C ARG A 41 0.07 7.01 -6.88
N VAL A 42 -0.69 6.54 -7.88
CA VAL A 42 -1.56 7.40 -8.68
C VAL A 42 -2.66 8.03 -7.82
N ALA A 43 -3.21 7.31 -6.85
CA ALA A 43 -4.20 7.86 -5.92
C ALA A 43 -3.59 8.95 -5.02
N LEU A 44 -2.34 8.78 -4.55
CA LEU A 44 -1.63 9.82 -3.79
C LEU A 44 -1.40 11.08 -4.62
N GLU A 45 -0.97 10.94 -5.87
CA GLU A 45 -0.79 12.07 -6.80
C GLU A 45 -2.11 12.80 -7.04
N ARG A 46 -3.22 12.06 -7.21
CA ARG A 46 -4.56 12.65 -7.34
C ARG A 46 -4.99 13.40 -6.09
N ALA A 47 -4.75 12.84 -4.90
CA ALA A 47 -5.04 13.49 -3.63
C ALA A 47 -4.28 14.83 -3.50
N GLN A 48 -2.99 14.83 -3.84
CA GLN A 48 -2.17 16.05 -3.84
C GLN A 48 -2.66 17.09 -4.85
N ASN A 49 -2.96 16.67 -6.08
CA ASN A 49 -3.48 17.56 -7.12
C ASN A 49 -4.82 18.18 -6.74
N GLN A 50 -5.69 17.44 -6.06
CA GLN A 50 -6.97 17.95 -5.57
C GLN A 50 -6.80 19.05 -4.52
N VAL A 51 -5.81 18.91 -3.62
CA VAL A 51 -5.51 19.97 -2.65
C VAL A 51 -4.91 21.20 -3.36
N ALA A 52 -3.98 20.99 -4.29
CA ALA A 52 -3.35 22.07 -5.03
C ALA A 52 -4.34 22.87 -5.90
N SER A 53 -5.34 22.20 -6.50
CA SER A 53 -6.32 22.85 -7.39
C SER A 53 -7.37 23.69 -6.65
N LYS A 54 -7.70 23.36 -5.39
CA LYS A 54 -8.64 24.14 -4.56
C LYS A 54 -8.07 25.49 -4.10
N GLY A 55 -6.75 25.66 -4.17
CA GLY A 55 -6.06 26.88 -3.74
C GLY A 55 -6.12 27.09 -2.23
N TYR A 56 -5.76 28.31 -1.78
CA TYR A 56 -5.58 28.63 -0.35
C TYR A 56 -6.78 29.38 0.27
N ASN A 57 -7.86 29.60 -0.48
CA ASN A 57 -9.01 30.35 0.02
C ASN A 57 -9.93 29.47 0.86
N VAL A 58 -9.61 29.35 2.15
CA VAL A 58 -10.37 28.50 3.09
C VAL A 58 -11.83 28.90 3.26
N SER A 59 -12.22 30.13 2.89
CA SER A 59 -13.61 30.60 3.02
C SER A 59 -14.58 29.96 2.02
N THR A 60 -14.07 29.29 0.99
CA THR A 60 -14.89 28.58 -0.02
C THR A 60 -15.06 27.10 0.28
N ALA A 61 -14.57 26.60 1.41
CA ALA A 61 -14.70 25.20 1.78
C ALA A 61 -16.17 24.80 1.99
N SER A 62 -16.54 23.61 1.53
CA SER A 62 -17.89 23.05 1.68
C SER A 62 -17.90 21.69 2.39
N ALA A 63 -19.09 21.19 2.73
CA ALA A 63 -19.23 19.90 3.41
C ALA A 63 -18.79 18.71 2.54
N GLU A 64 -18.73 18.91 1.23
CA GLU A 64 -18.32 17.93 0.23
C GLU A 64 -16.78 17.89 0.05
N ASP A 65 -16.05 18.84 0.65
CA ASP A 65 -14.61 18.87 0.60
C ASP A 65 -14.00 17.87 1.56
N LYS A 66 -13.33 16.85 1.01
CA LYS A 66 -12.45 15.98 1.79
C LYS A 66 -11.18 16.71 2.22
N LEU A 67 -10.81 16.48 3.48
CA LEU A 67 -9.52 16.82 4.05
C LEU A 67 -8.43 15.96 3.40
N TYR A 68 -7.20 16.46 3.35
CA TYR A 68 -6.10 15.74 2.71
C TYR A 68 -5.87 14.35 3.32
N HIS A 69 -5.94 14.23 4.65
CA HIS A 69 -5.77 12.95 5.32
C HIS A 69 -6.89 11.96 4.98
N GLU A 70 -8.13 12.41 4.78
CA GLU A 70 -9.24 11.54 4.32
C GLU A 70 -8.95 10.98 2.93
N LEU A 71 -8.36 11.77 2.04
CA LEU A 71 -7.91 11.29 0.72
C LEU A 71 -6.78 10.25 0.84
N LEU A 72 -5.89 10.38 1.83
CA LEU A 72 -4.85 9.39 2.11
C LEU A 72 -5.42 8.09 2.69
N LEU A 73 -6.44 8.18 3.55
CA LEU A 73 -7.19 7.03 4.06
C LEU A 73 -7.87 6.31 2.90
N ASP A 74 -8.59 7.03 2.04
CA ASP A 74 -9.25 6.47 0.86
C ASP A 74 -8.26 5.75 -0.06
N ALA A 75 -7.13 6.39 -0.37
CA ALA A 75 -6.08 5.79 -1.19
C ALA A 75 -5.54 4.49 -0.56
N THR A 76 -5.36 4.47 0.75
CA THR A 76 -4.88 3.29 1.49
C THR A 76 -5.92 2.17 1.47
N ALA A 77 -7.18 2.49 1.79
CA ALA A 77 -8.30 1.56 1.75
C ALA A 77 -8.48 0.92 0.37
N CYS A 78 -8.44 1.72 -0.69
CA CYS A 78 -8.75 1.25 -2.04
C CYS A 78 -7.61 0.45 -2.69
N HIS A 79 -6.36 0.66 -2.27
CA HIS A 79 -5.21 0.18 -3.04
C HIS A 79 -4.18 -0.61 -2.24
N LEU A 80 -4.00 -0.33 -0.94
CA LEU A 80 -3.05 -1.09 -0.13
C LEU A 80 -3.68 -2.32 0.51
N ILE A 81 -4.97 -2.26 0.87
CA ILE A 81 -5.71 -3.42 1.34
C ILE A 81 -6.14 -4.24 0.12
N GLU A 82 -5.65 -5.48 0.01
CA GLU A 82 -6.05 -6.43 -1.02
C GLU A 82 -7.22 -7.30 -0.60
N ASP A 83 -7.20 -7.74 0.66
CA ASP A 83 -8.19 -8.62 1.24
C ASP A 83 -8.10 -8.55 2.77
N TRP A 84 -9.07 -9.09 3.48
CA TRP A 84 -9.02 -9.23 4.94
C TRP A 84 -9.82 -10.42 5.46
N LYS A 85 -9.66 -10.74 6.74
CA LYS A 85 -10.50 -11.69 7.48
C LYS A 85 -10.77 -11.17 8.89
N GLY A 86 -11.94 -11.48 9.44
CA GLY A 86 -12.29 -11.12 10.82
C GLY A 86 -12.66 -9.66 11.02
N VAL A 87 -12.91 -8.91 9.93
CA VAL A 87 -13.43 -7.54 10.02
C VAL A 87 -14.95 -7.58 10.14
N VAL A 88 -15.44 -7.18 11.30
CA VAL A 88 -16.87 -7.16 11.63
C VAL A 88 -17.31 -5.73 11.89
N PHE A 89 -18.41 -5.31 11.29
CA PHE A 89 -19.06 -4.04 11.63
C PHE A 89 -20.24 -4.30 12.57
N SER A 90 -20.33 -3.48 13.62
CA SER A 90 -21.50 -3.41 14.49
C SER A 90 -22.36 -2.23 14.04
N GLU A 91 -23.50 -2.52 13.43
CA GLU A 91 -24.49 -1.49 13.06
C GLU A 91 -25.83 -1.84 13.70
N ASN A 92 -26.39 -0.90 14.47
CA ASN A 92 -27.66 -1.08 15.18
C ASN A 92 -27.68 -2.33 16.09
N GLY A 93 -26.55 -2.67 16.71
CA GLY A 93 -26.42 -3.83 17.59
C GLY A 93 -26.37 -5.18 16.88
N LYS A 94 -26.25 -5.19 15.54
CA LYS A 94 -25.99 -6.40 14.75
C LYS A 94 -24.54 -6.38 14.28
N GLU A 95 -23.85 -7.46 14.60
CA GLU A 95 -22.49 -7.73 14.14
C GLU A 95 -22.55 -8.58 12.87
N ALA A 96 -21.90 -8.10 11.81
CA ALA A 96 -21.77 -8.83 10.56
C ALA A 96 -20.36 -8.70 9.99
N GLU A 97 -19.76 -9.84 9.64
CA GLU A 97 -18.50 -9.85 8.90
C GLU A 97 -18.70 -9.20 7.53
N GLN A 98 -17.74 -8.36 7.16
CA GLN A 98 -17.81 -7.58 5.94
C GLN A 98 -16.85 -8.13 4.89
N PRO A 99 -17.25 -8.21 3.62
CA PRO A 99 -16.30 -8.49 2.55
C PRO A 99 -15.35 -7.30 2.36
N CYS A 100 -14.13 -7.60 1.94
CA CYS A 100 -13.14 -6.59 1.59
C CYS A 100 -13.50 -5.96 0.24
N THR A 101 -14.30 -4.89 0.27
CA THR A 101 -14.59 -4.02 -0.89
C THR A 101 -14.02 -2.62 -0.65
N PRO A 102 -13.80 -1.81 -1.70
CA PRO A 102 -13.34 -0.43 -1.54
C PRO A 102 -14.24 0.38 -0.60
N GLU A 103 -15.56 0.23 -0.69
CA GLU A 103 -16.53 0.95 0.13
C GLU A 103 -16.41 0.57 1.60
N ASN A 104 -16.32 -0.75 1.88
CA ASN A 104 -16.15 -1.24 3.23
C ASN A 104 -14.77 -0.86 3.80
N ALA A 105 -13.72 -0.86 2.98
CA ALA A 105 -12.38 -0.48 3.42
C ALA A 105 -12.30 1.01 3.76
N ILE A 106 -12.91 1.87 2.93
CA ILE A 106 -13.05 3.30 3.23
C ILE A 106 -13.82 3.47 4.54
N LYS A 107 -14.96 2.78 4.67
CA LYS A 107 -15.77 2.83 5.88
C LYS A 107 -14.97 2.43 7.11
N LEU A 108 -14.23 1.31 7.06
CA LEU A 108 -13.38 0.83 8.15
C LEU A 108 -12.35 1.89 8.57
N LEU A 109 -11.61 2.46 7.61
CA LEU A 109 -10.56 3.43 7.92
C LEU A 109 -11.11 4.77 8.43
N SER A 110 -12.37 5.07 8.13
CA SER A 110 -13.09 6.25 8.65
C SER A 110 -13.79 6.02 10.00
N MET A 111 -13.77 4.80 10.55
CA MET A 111 -14.41 4.48 11.84
C MET A 111 -13.54 4.88 13.03
N GLY A 112 -13.70 6.10 13.54
CA GLY A 112 -13.14 6.55 14.82
C GLY A 112 -11.65 6.23 15.01
N ASP A 113 -11.24 5.96 16.26
CA ASP A 113 -9.85 5.69 16.59
C ASP A 113 -9.33 4.37 15.99
N ILE A 114 -10.20 3.37 15.84
CA ILE A 114 -9.82 2.06 15.30
C ILE A 114 -9.43 2.17 13.83
N GLY A 115 -10.13 2.98 13.04
CA GLY A 115 -9.82 3.21 11.63
C GLY A 115 -8.43 3.80 11.43
N ILE A 116 -8.04 4.78 12.26
CA ILE A 116 -6.70 5.36 12.24
C ILE A 116 -5.63 4.34 12.66
N ALA A 117 -5.89 3.52 13.69
CA ALA A 117 -4.96 2.48 14.11
C ALA A 117 -4.72 1.42 13.02
N VAL A 118 -5.79 0.98 12.34
CA VAL A 118 -5.71 0.06 11.20
C VAL A 118 -4.97 0.72 10.03
N TRP A 119 -5.22 2.00 9.75
CA TRP A 119 -4.52 2.73 8.69
C TRP A 119 -3.01 2.76 8.93
N VAL A 120 -2.57 3.13 10.14
CA VAL A 120 -1.15 3.16 10.51
C VAL A 120 -0.54 1.76 10.37
N PHE A 121 -1.24 0.72 10.83
CA PHE A 121 -0.79 -0.67 10.68
C PHE A 121 -0.61 -1.06 9.21
N VAL A 122 -1.58 -0.74 8.34
CA VAL A 122 -1.51 -1.07 6.91
C VAL A 122 -0.35 -0.33 6.25
N LYS A 123 -0.19 0.97 6.54
CA LYS A 123 0.89 1.80 6.00
C LYS A 123 2.28 1.28 6.38
N ALA A 124 2.52 1.01 7.66
CA ALA A 124 3.80 0.50 8.14
C ALA A 124 4.17 -0.86 7.49
N ASN A 125 3.18 -1.75 7.35
CA ASN A 125 3.41 -3.03 6.68
C ASN A 125 3.62 -2.87 5.18
N ALA A 126 2.91 -1.96 4.49
CA ALA A 126 3.11 -1.70 3.08
C ALA A 126 4.52 -1.17 2.77
N GLU A 127 5.03 -0.29 3.62
CA GLU A 127 6.41 0.23 3.57
C GLU A 127 7.43 -0.90 3.78
N GLN A 128 7.25 -1.73 4.82
CA GLN A 128 8.14 -2.85 5.09
C GLN A 128 8.14 -3.89 3.95
N ILE A 129 6.95 -4.26 3.45
CA ILE A 129 6.80 -5.20 2.33
C ILE A 129 7.56 -4.67 1.10
N GLN A 130 7.46 -3.37 0.82
CA GLN A 130 8.15 -2.75 -0.29
C GLN A 130 9.66 -2.76 -0.10
N LEU A 131 10.14 -2.38 1.09
CA LEU A 131 11.56 -2.38 1.43
C LEU A 131 12.18 -3.77 1.26
N GLU A 132 11.54 -4.81 1.79
CA GLU A 132 12.01 -6.19 1.68
C GLU A 132 12.08 -6.66 0.21
N ALA A 133 11.09 -6.29 -0.60
CA ALA A 133 11.08 -6.64 -2.02
C ALA A 133 12.13 -5.90 -2.84
N ASP A 134 12.36 -4.63 -2.54
CA ASP A 134 13.39 -3.83 -3.20
C ASP A 134 14.79 -4.34 -2.84
N GLN A 135 15.01 -4.72 -1.58
CA GLN A 135 16.25 -5.38 -1.15
C GLN A 135 16.46 -6.72 -1.88
N ALA A 136 15.43 -7.56 -1.94
CA ALA A 136 15.52 -8.84 -2.64
C ALA A 136 15.82 -8.67 -4.14
N LYS A 137 15.28 -7.61 -4.76
CA LYS A 137 15.58 -7.25 -6.16
C LYS A 137 17.03 -6.79 -6.32
N ALA A 138 17.52 -5.95 -5.42
CA ALA A 138 18.90 -5.47 -5.45
C ALA A 138 19.90 -6.62 -5.29
N ASP A 139 19.66 -7.54 -4.35
CA ASP A 139 20.53 -8.69 -4.10
C ASP A 139 20.60 -9.64 -5.32
N ALA A 140 19.47 -9.85 -6.00
CA ALA A 140 19.42 -10.67 -7.21
C ALA A 140 20.21 -10.04 -8.38
N LEU A 141 20.16 -8.71 -8.52
CA LEU A 141 20.90 -7.98 -9.55
C LEU A 141 22.40 -7.93 -9.24
N GLY A 142 22.78 -7.69 -7.98
CA GLY A 142 24.19 -7.67 -7.54
C GLY A 142 24.89 -9.01 -7.73
N LYS A 143 24.21 -10.13 -7.46
CA LYS A 143 24.73 -11.48 -7.73
C LYS A 143 24.92 -11.80 -9.22
N SER A 144 24.23 -11.11 -10.11
CA SER A 144 24.33 -11.36 -11.56
C SER A 144 25.50 -10.61 -12.22
N GLN A 145 26.17 -9.68 -11.53
CA GLN A 145 27.27 -8.89 -12.11
C GLN A 145 28.66 -9.54 -11.98
N SER A 146 28.80 -10.64 -11.26
CA SER A 146 30.05 -11.39 -11.18
C SER A 146 30.07 -12.54 -12.18
N SER A 147 30.64 -12.31 -13.37
CA SER A 147 31.54 -13.22 -14.12
C SER A 147 31.47 -12.94 -15.62
N THR A 148 32.35 -12.06 -16.10
CA THR A 148 33.00 -12.27 -17.39
C THR A 148 34.48 -12.33 -17.08
N ASP A 149 34.98 -13.56 -16.88
CA ASP A 149 36.41 -13.83 -16.78
C ASP A 149 37.08 -13.32 -18.05
N GLY A 150 37.96 -12.32 -17.89
CA GLY A 150 38.83 -11.86 -18.94
C GLY A 150 39.92 -12.89 -19.17
N MET A 151 39.66 -13.89 -20.00
CA MET A 151 40.71 -14.76 -20.52
C MET A 151 41.42 -14.01 -21.67
N LEU A 152 42.38 -13.16 -21.29
CA LEU A 152 43.41 -12.69 -22.23
C LEU A 152 44.43 -13.81 -22.38
N GLU A 153 44.26 -14.68 -23.37
CA GLU A 153 45.34 -15.52 -23.87
C GLU A 153 46.43 -14.60 -24.44
N THR A 154 47.53 -14.50 -23.73
CA THR A 154 48.81 -14.00 -24.23
C THR A 154 49.82 -15.11 -23.97
N GLU A 155 50.49 -15.58 -25.03
CA GLU A 155 51.77 -16.31 -25.11
C GLU A 155 51.70 -17.24 -26.34
N ALA A 156 52.71 -17.42 -27.19
CA ALA A 156 53.93 -16.71 -27.59
C ALA A 156 54.38 -17.40 -28.89
#